data_AF-A0A0L0MF97-F1
#
_entry.id   AF-A0A0L0MF97-F1
#
_cell.length_a   1.000
_cell.length_b   1.000
_cell.length_c   1.000
_cell.angle_alpha   90.00
_cell.angle_beta   90.00
_cell.angle_gamma   90.00
#
_symmetry.space_group_name_H-M   'P 1'
#
loop_
_entity.id
_entity.type
_entity.pdbx_description
1 polymer ?
#
loop_
_entity_poly.entity_id
_entity_poly.type
_entity_poly.pdbx_seq_one_letter_code
_entity_poly.pdbx_strand_id
1 'polypeptide(L)'
;MTTIKDERDEREAKAEQIAAQMPEDRGGILCEAMAAIDAIDAAVLACDDGAAEAAALRYEAAIWKLNGKTYFGCMAGPDAGGVIARKVCSAPDGTAPKWGQAGEFVATVQGTRALVSVSEGFGVRSTHFEFRAVDLDRPFISQTGYRSCFATPTGGATVKQAAEAMLAEHMSNGMCMVGDDYRVRRVEDERPWLAELATQPVEAFADATGQLGFSF
;
A
#
# COMPACT_ATOMS: atom_id res chain seq x y z
N MET A 1 -30.65 15.40 2.87
CA MET A 1 -30.44 14.43 1.78
C MET A 1 -29.96 15.06 0.47
N THR A 2 -29.99 16.40 0.32
CA THR A 2 -29.56 17.11 -0.90
C THR A 2 -28.02 17.17 -1.06
N THR A 3 -27.29 17.44 0.03
CA THR A 3 -25.83 17.67 0.03
C THR A 3 -24.99 16.51 -0.54
N ILE A 4 -25.32 15.26 -0.22
CA ILE A 4 -24.54 14.09 -0.68
C ILE A 4 -24.70 13.86 -2.19
N LYS A 5 -25.89 14.18 -2.74
CA LYS A 5 -26.14 14.06 -4.17
C LYS A 5 -25.34 15.12 -4.93
N ASP A 6 -25.36 16.36 -4.43
CA ASP A 6 -24.65 17.48 -5.02
C ASP A 6 -23.12 17.23 -5.05
N GLU A 7 -22.54 16.74 -3.94
CA GLU A 7 -21.10 16.39 -3.86
C GLU A 7 -20.70 15.29 -4.86
N ARG A 8 -21.55 14.27 -5.04
CA ARG A 8 -21.30 13.18 -5.99
C ARG A 8 -21.35 13.68 -7.43
N ASP A 9 -22.38 14.46 -7.74
CA ASP A 9 -22.58 15.00 -9.09
C ASP A 9 -21.43 15.98 -9.45
N GLU A 10 -20.91 16.76 -8.47
CA GLU A 10 -19.70 17.57 -8.63
C GLU A 10 -18.44 16.75 -8.89
N ARG A 11 -18.26 15.62 -8.17
CA ARG A 11 -17.10 14.74 -8.37
C ARG A 11 -17.13 14.11 -9.77
N GLU A 12 -18.28 13.64 -10.22
CA GLU A 12 -18.42 13.08 -11.57
C GLU A 12 -18.22 14.13 -12.66
N ALA A 13 -18.70 15.36 -12.47
CA ALA A 13 -18.45 16.45 -13.42
C ALA A 13 -16.95 16.80 -13.53
N LYS A 14 -16.23 16.83 -12.41
CA LYS A 14 -14.76 17.01 -12.40
C LYS A 14 -14.05 15.87 -13.12
N ALA A 15 -14.46 14.62 -12.84
CA ALA A 15 -13.90 13.44 -13.50
C ALA A 15 -14.10 13.50 -15.02
N GLU A 16 -15.30 13.87 -15.47
CA GLU A 16 -15.61 14.02 -16.90
C GLU A 16 -14.73 15.08 -17.57
N GLN A 17 -14.56 16.25 -16.95
CA GLN A 17 -13.72 17.32 -17.49
C GLN A 17 -12.26 16.87 -17.67
N ILE A 18 -11.72 16.15 -16.69
CA ILE A 18 -10.34 15.63 -16.74
C ILE A 18 -10.22 14.49 -17.76
N ALA A 19 -11.17 13.55 -17.73
CA ALA A 19 -11.20 12.37 -18.59
C ALA A 19 -11.41 12.68 -20.08
N ALA A 20 -11.99 13.85 -20.40
CA ALA A 20 -12.14 14.33 -21.77
C ALA A 20 -10.81 14.53 -22.51
N GLN A 21 -9.70 14.70 -21.78
CA GLN A 21 -8.36 14.85 -22.34
C GLN A 21 -7.62 13.52 -22.50
N MET A 22 -8.16 12.43 -21.97
CA MET A 22 -7.55 11.09 -22.02
C MET A 22 -7.91 10.36 -23.31
N PRO A 23 -7.10 9.37 -23.73
CA PRO A 23 -7.46 8.45 -24.80
C PRO A 23 -8.81 7.76 -24.58
N GLU A 24 -9.42 7.27 -25.66
CA GLU A 24 -10.68 6.51 -25.61
C GLU A 24 -10.46 4.99 -25.49
N ASP A 25 -9.29 4.50 -25.91
CA ASP A 25 -8.97 3.08 -25.82
C ASP A 25 -8.49 2.70 -24.40
N ARG A 26 -8.79 1.47 -24.00
CA ARG A 26 -8.47 0.96 -22.66
C ARG A 26 -6.98 1.03 -22.34
N GLY A 27 -6.11 0.77 -23.32
CA GLY A 27 -4.67 0.78 -23.13
C GLY A 27 -4.17 2.18 -22.82
N GLY A 28 -4.61 3.17 -23.61
CA GLY A 28 -4.29 4.57 -23.40
C GLY A 28 -4.76 5.09 -22.03
N ILE A 29 -5.96 4.72 -21.59
CA ILE A 29 -6.45 5.14 -20.25
C ILE A 29 -5.62 4.53 -19.12
N LEU A 30 -5.16 3.28 -19.28
CA LEU A 30 -4.28 2.65 -18.30
C LEU A 30 -2.89 3.30 -18.26
N CYS A 31 -2.36 3.74 -19.40
CA CYS A 31 -1.13 4.53 -19.45
C CYS A 31 -1.30 5.86 -18.71
N GLU A 32 -2.44 6.55 -18.86
CA GLU A 32 -2.75 7.76 -18.10
C GLU A 32 -2.82 7.49 -16.59
N ALA A 33 -3.40 6.36 -16.18
CA ALA A 33 -3.44 5.95 -14.79
C ALA A 33 -2.02 5.74 -14.21
N MET A 34 -1.15 5.03 -14.93
CA MET A 34 0.26 4.86 -14.52
C MET A 34 1.01 6.20 -14.45
N ALA A 35 0.84 7.07 -15.45
CA ALA A 35 1.49 8.39 -15.46
C ALA A 35 1.01 9.28 -14.31
N ALA A 36 -0.27 9.17 -13.92
CA ALA A 36 -0.81 9.87 -12.77
C ALA A 36 -0.19 9.37 -11.46
N ILE A 37 0.03 8.05 -11.28
CA ILE A 37 0.76 7.50 -10.13
C ILE A 37 2.19 8.03 -10.07
N ASP A 38 2.90 8.06 -11.20
CA ASP A 38 4.24 8.63 -11.27
C ASP A 38 4.27 10.11 -10.85
N ALA A 39 3.24 10.87 -11.23
CA ALA A 39 3.09 12.27 -10.84
C ALA A 39 2.74 12.44 -9.36
N ILE A 40 1.92 11.55 -8.77
CA ILE A 40 1.65 11.54 -7.33
C ILE A 40 2.95 11.34 -6.55
N ASP A 41 3.72 10.32 -6.91
CA ASP A 41 4.98 9.99 -6.25
C ASP A 41 5.98 11.14 -6.29
N ALA A 42 6.18 11.72 -7.47
CA ALA A 42 7.05 12.87 -7.66
C ALA A 42 6.59 14.08 -6.83
N ALA A 43 5.28 14.36 -6.78
CA ALA A 43 4.73 15.48 -6.04
C ALA A 43 4.88 15.31 -4.52
N VAL A 44 4.61 14.11 -3.98
CA VAL A 44 4.81 13.81 -2.55
C VAL A 44 6.29 13.94 -2.19
N LEU A 45 7.20 13.42 -3.02
CA LEU A 45 8.64 13.56 -2.79
C LEU A 45 9.11 15.02 -2.85
N ALA A 46 8.43 15.87 -3.62
CA ALA A 46 8.69 17.31 -3.70
C ALA A 46 7.97 18.13 -2.60
N CYS A 47 7.19 17.50 -1.73
CA CYS A 47 6.32 18.17 -0.76
C CYS A 47 5.30 19.13 -1.40
N ASP A 48 4.82 18.82 -2.61
CA ASP A 48 3.82 19.62 -3.33
C ASP A 48 2.44 18.96 -3.23
N ASP A 49 1.73 19.28 -2.14
CA ASP A 49 0.39 18.73 -1.88
C ASP A 49 -0.62 19.08 -2.98
N GLY A 50 -0.48 20.25 -3.61
CA GLY A 50 -1.37 20.70 -4.68
C GLY A 50 -1.18 19.88 -5.95
N ALA A 51 0.07 19.62 -6.33
CA ALA A 51 0.38 18.74 -7.45
C ALA A 51 -0.02 17.29 -7.17
N ALA A 52 0.15 16.81 -5.93
CA ALA A 52 -0.25 15.47 -5.53
C ALA A 52 -1.78 15.27 -5.63
N GLU A 53 -2.58 16.21 -5.11
CA GLU A 53 -4.05 16.16 -5.22
C GLU A 53 -4.48 16.25 -6.71
N ALA A 54 -3.86 17.10 -7.51
CA ALA A 54 -4.18 17.20 -8.93
C ALA A 54 -3.87 15.90 -9.70
N ALA A 55 -2.74 15.24 -9.39
CA ALA A 55 -2.39 13.96 -9.97
C ALA A 55 -3.34 12.83 -9.50
N ALA A 56 -3.75 12.85 -8.22
CA ALA A 56 -4.74 11.92 -7.69
C ALA A 56 -6.08 12.03 -8.42
N LEU A 57 -6.55 13.26 -8.67
CA LEU A 57 -7.78 13.51 -9.45
C LEU A 57 -7.68 12.98 -10.88
N ARG A 58 -6.50 13.06 -11.51
CA ARG A 58 -6.26 12.46 -12.84
C ARG A 58 -6.37 10.93 -12.78
N TYR A 59 -5.76 10.31 -11.78
CA TYR A 59 -5.85 8.87 -11.59
C TYR A 59 -7.31 8.43 -11.36
N GLU A 60 -8.06 9.14 -10.51
CA GLU A 60 -9.49 8.87 -10.27
C GLU A 60 -10.35 9.05 -11.54
N ALA A 61 -10.06 10.05 -12.37
CA ALA A 61 -10.74 10.27 -13.64
C ALA A 61 -10.48 9.12 -14.65
N ALA A 62 -9.26 8.56 -14.65
CA ALA A 62 -8.92 7.40 -15.47
C ALA A 62 -9.76 6.18 -15.05
N ILE A 63 -9.91 5.92 -13.75
CA ILE A 63 -10.79 4.85 -13.25
C ILE A 63 -12.24 5.10 -13.62
N TRP A 64 -12.73 6.32 -13.43
CA TRP A 64 -14.10 6.69 -13.80
C TRP A 64 -14.36 6.40 -15.29
N LYS A 65 -13.42 6.76 -16.17
CA LYS A 65 -13.51 6.50 -17.61
C LYS A 65 -13.47 4.99 -17.91
N LEU A 66 -12.56 4.25 -17.29
CA LEU A 66 -12.45 2.78 -17.41
C LEU A 66 -13.72 2.07 -16.94
N ASN A 67 -14.41 2.62 -15.94
CA ASN A 67 -15.61 2.04 -15.37
C ASN A 67 -16.90 2.47 -16.11
N GLY A 68 -16.78 2.96 -17.35
CA GLY A 68 -17.93 3.34 -18.16
C GLY A 68 -18.54 4.68 -17.76
N LYS A 69 -17.70 5.63 -17.32
CA LYS A 69 -18.10 6.99 -16.93
C LYS A 69 -18.98 7.05 -15.67
N THR A 70 -18.65 6.22 -14.68
CA THR A 70 -19.27 6.27 -13.34
C THR A 70 -18.32 5.75 -12.27
N TYR A 71 -18.44 6.26 -11.04
CA TYR A 71 -17.78 5.66 -9.88
C TYR A 71 -18.56 4.49 -9.27
N PHE A 72 -19.84 4.34 -9.61
CA PHE A 72 -20.67 3.30 -9.04
C PHE A 72 -20.12 1.92 -9.40
N GLY A 73 -19.91 1.08 -8.38
CA GLY A 73 -19.42 -0.28 -8.57
C GLY A 73 -17.99 -0.38 -9.12
N CYS A 74 -17.18 0.69 -9.10
CA CYS A 74 -15.82 0.67 -9.64
C CYS A 74 -14.87 -0.33 -8.96
N MET A 75 -15.27 -0.89 -7.82
CA MET A 75 -14.58 -1.94 -7.06
C MET A 75 -15.41 -3.22 -6.88
N ALA A 76 -16.54 -3.36 -7.58
CA ALA A 76 -17.53 -4.41 -7.32
C ALA A 76 -17.16 -5.80 -7.86
N GLY A 77 -16.18 -5.90 -8.76
CA GLY A 77 -15.81 -7.16 -9.39
C GLY A 77 -14.54 -7.08 -10.24
N PRO A 78 -14.06 -8.22 -10.77
CA PRO A 78 -12.78 -8.33 -11.47
C PRO A 78 -12.69 -7.45 -12.73
N ASP A 79 -13.83 -7.17 -13.36
CA ASP A 79 -13.93 -6.35 -14.57
C ASP A 79 -14.25 -4.88 -14.29
N ALA A 80 -14.38 -4.48 -13.02
CA ALA A 80 -14.64 -3.10 -12.66
C ALA A 80 -13.40 -2.24 -12.93
N GLY A 81 -13.60 -1.00 -13.40
CA GLY A 81 -12.50 -0.14 -13.86
C GLY A 81 -11.44 0.10 -12.81
N GLY A 82 -11.84 0.20 -11.54
CA GLY A 82 -10.92 0.37 -10.41
C GLY A 82 -10.10 -0.86 -10.07
N VAL A 83 -10.68 -2.06 -10.20
CA VAL A 83 -9.96 -3.34 -10.00
C VAL A 83 -8.95 -3.56 -11.12
N ILE A 84 -9.34 -3.27 -12.37
CA ILE A 84 -8.45 -3.34 -13.53
C ILE A 84 -7.28 -2.37 -13.37
N ALA A 85 -7.56 -1.09 -13.08
CA ALA A 85 -6.53 -0.06 -12.92
C ALA A 85 -5.55 -0.45 -11.80
N ARG A 86 -6.06 -0.83 -10.62
CA ARG A 86 -5.24 -1.30 -9.50
C ARG A 86 -4.33 -2.45 -9.92
N LYS A 87 -4.89 -3.49 -10.53
CA LYS A 87 -4.12 -4.69 -10.93
C LYS A 87 -2.99 -4.35 -11.90
N VAL A 88 -3.26 -3.51 -12.90
CA VAL A 88 -2.26 -3.12 -13.92
C VAL A 88 -1.21 -2.20 -13.34
N CYS A 89 -1.62 -1.29 -12.45
CA CYS A 89 -0.72 -0.29 -11.90
C CYS A 89 0.02 -0.77 -10.65
N SER A 90 -0.29 -1.92 -10.07
CA SER A 90 0.38 -2.43 -8.87
C SER A 90 1.89 -2.56 -9.08
N ALA A 91 2.65 -2.32 -8.01
CA ALA A 91 4.07 -2.64 -7.99
C ALA A 91 4.27 -4.16 -8.11
N PRO A 92 5.36 -4.61 -8.75
CA PRO A 92 5.73 -6.02 -8.73
C PRO A 92 5.93 -6.53 -7.31
N ASP A 93 5.61 -7.80 -7.08
CA ASP A 93 5.81 -8.45 -5.79
C ASP A 93 7.24 -8.27 -5.27
N GLY A 94 7.36 -7.92 -3.98
CA GLY A 94 8.64 -7.66 -3.32
C GLY A 94 9.24 -6.28 -3.60
N THR A 95 8.66 -5.50 -4.51
CA THR A 95 9.10 -4.14 -4.81
C THR A 95 8.25 -3.13 -4.04
N ALA A 96 8.92 -2.18 -3.36
CA ALA A 96 8.20 -1.12 -2.66
C ALA A 96 7.38 -0.29 -3.65
N PRO A 97 6.08 -0.08 -3.42
CA PRO A 97 5.24 0.72 -4.29
C PRO A 97 5.59 2.21 -4.21
N LYS A 98 5.24 2.95 -5.26
CA LYS A 98 5.18 4.41 -5.27
C LYS A 98 4.00 4.93 -4.46
N TRP A 99 3.99 6.21 -4.12
CA TRP A 99 2.77 6.82 -3.56
C TRP A 99 1.61 6.75 -4.56
N GLY A 100 0.43 6.34 -4.09
CA GLY A 100 -0.76 6.10 -4.93
C GLY A 100 -0.78 4.72 -5.61
N GLN A 101 0.22 3.89 -5.39
CA GLN A 101 0.34 2.56 -5.97
C GLN A 101 0.08 1.46 -4.93
N ALA A 102 -0.67 0.43 -5.32
CA ALA A 102 -0.79 -0.77 -4.49
C ALA A 102 0.44 -1.66 -4.67
N GLY A 103 0.81 -2.42 -3.63
CA GLY A 103 1.94 -3.33 -3.72
C GLY A 103 2.30 -3.99 -2.40
N GLU A 104 3.21 -4.96 -2.44
CA GLU A 104 3.70 -5.66 -1.26
C GLU A 104 5.22 -5.78 -1.31
N PHE A 105 5.87 -5.53 -0.17
CA PHE A 105 7.32 -5.58 -0.04
C PHE A 105 7.74 -5.93 1.39
N VAL A 106 9.01 -6.28 1.59
CA VAL A 106 9.56 -6.52 2.92
C VAL A 106 10.27 -5.27 3.43
N ALA A 107 9.86 -4.79 4.61
CA ALA A 107 10.55 -3.76 5.37
C ALA A 107 11.40 -4.42 6.47
N THR A 108 12.60 -3.90 6.69
CA THR A 108 13.51 -4.40 7.74
C THR A 108 13.96 -3.26 8.62
N VAL A 109 13.64 -3.33 9.91
CA VAL A 109 14.01 -2.32 10.92
C VAL A 109 14.62 -3.04 12.10
N GLN A 110 15.86 -2.68 12.46
CA GLN A 110 16.58 -3.27 13.61
C GLN A 110 16.58 -4.81 13.64
N GLY A 111 16.69 -5.45 12.47
CA GLY A 111 16.67 -6.91 12.33
C GLY A 111 15.28 -7.56 12.37
N THR A 112 14.21 -6.79 12.60
CA THR A 112 12.82 -7.25 12.47
C THR A 112 12.35 -7.08 11.04
N ARG A 113 11.85 -8.18 10.44
CA ARG A 113 11.26 -8.16 9.09
C ARG A 113 9.74 -8.17 9.16
N ALA A 114 9.13 -7.26 8.42
CA ALA A 114 7.69 -7.20 8.23
C ALA A 114 7.36 -7.22 6.74
N LEU A 115 6.43 -8.09 6.34
CA LEU A 115 5.76 -7.97 5.05
C LEU A 115 4.79 -6.82 5.15
N VAL A 116 5.00 -5.81 4.33
CA VAL A 116 4.18 -4.61 4.23
C VAL A 116 3.30 -4.73 2.99
N SER A 117 1.98 -4.65 3.18
CA SER A 117 1.02 -4.54 2.07
C SER A 117 0.41 -3.15 2.06
N VAL A 118 0.43 -2.51 0.89
CA VAL A 118 -0.20 -1.21 0.64
C VAL A 118 -1.40 -1.44 -0.25
N SER A 119 -2.61 -1.29 0.31
CA SER A 119 -3.87 -1.64 -0.34
C SER A 119 -4.62 -0.45 -0.94
N GLU A 120 -4.15 0.78 -0.69
CA GLU A 120 -4.70 1.98 -1.30
C GLU A 120 -4.10 2.22 -2.68
N GLY A 121 -4.97 2.22 -3.68
CA GLY A 121 -4.69 2.78 -4.98
C GLY A 121 -5.81 3.73 -5.36
N PHE A 122 -6.32 4.56 -4.43
CA PHE A 122 -7.35 5.58 -4.66
C PHE A 122 -7.18 6.78 -3.72
N GLY A 123 -6.80 7.93 -4.28
CA GLY A 123 -6.63 9.18 -3.53
C GLY A 123 -5.29 9.27 -2.78
N VAL A 124 -4.92 10.50 -2.37
CA VAL A 124 -3.66 10.81 -1.66
C VAL A 124 -3.87 11.18 -0.19
N ARG A 125 -5.09 11.05 0.33
CA ARG A 125 -5.45 11.59 1.66
C ARG A 125 -5.05 10.66 2.81
N SER A 126 -5.10 9.35 2.58
CA SER A 126 -4.62 8.33 3.50
C SER A 126 -3.96 7.22 2.71
N THR A 127 -3.05 6.49 3.34
CA THR A 127 -2.47 5.27 2.80
C THR A 127 -2.56 4.22 3.89
N HIS A 128 -3.20 3.11 3.56
CA HIS A 128 -3.35 1.96 4.44
C HIS A 128 -2.14 1.02 4.31
N PHE A 129 -1.44 0.86 5.41
CA PHE A 129 -0.33 -0.06 5.59
C PHE A 129 -0.76 -1.25 6.42
N GLU A 130 -0.47 -2.45 5.93
CA GLU A 130 -0.65 -3.69 6.68
C GLU A 130 0.71 -4.33 6.94
N PHE A 131 1.09 -4.46 8.20
CA PHE A 131 2.31 -5.13 8.63
C PHE A 131 1.99 -6.57 9.05
N ARG A 132 2.70 -7.52 8.44
CA ARG A 132 2.62 -8.96 8.73
C ARG A 132 3.99 -9.46 9.16
N ALA A 133 4.04 -10.23 10.25
CA ALA A 133 5.27 -10.85 10.71
C ALA A 133 5.80 -11.84 9.67
N VAL A 134 7.07 -11.71 9.29
CA VAL A 134 7.80 -12.70 8.48
C VAL A 134 8.44 -13.75 9.39
N ASP A 135 9.08 -13.31 10.46
CA ASP A 135 9.79 -14.14 11.42
C ASP A 135 8.88 -14.47 12.62
N LEU A 136 8.08 -15.54 12.47
CA LEU A 136 7.07 -15.93 13.46
C LEU A 136 7.66 -16.39 14.80
N ASP A 137 8.91 -16.82 14.80
CA ASP A 137 9.69 -17.25 15.96
C ASP A 137 10.35 -16.09 16.73
N ARG A 138 10.16 -14.84 16.30
CA ARG A 138 10.73 -13.64 16.91
C ARG A 138 9.65 -12.67 17.45
N PRO A 139 10.01 -11.73 18.35
CA PRO A 139 9.11 -10.66 18.76
C PRO A 139 8.66 -9.80 17.57
N PHE A 140 7.40 -9.37 17.60
CA PHE A 140 6.79 -8.50 16.60
C PHE A 140 5.94 -7.41 17.27
N ILE A 141 5.51 -6.40 16.50
CA ILE A 141 4.69 -5.28 16.98
C ILE A 141 3.24 -5.65 17.33
N SER A 142 2.87 -6.94 17.28
CA SER A 142 1.53 -7.45 17.54
C SER A 142 1.54 -8.94 17.85
N GLN A 143 0.76 -9.37 18.84
CA GLN A 143 0.62 -10.77 19.24
C GLN A 143 -0.01 -11.64 18.13
N THR A 144 -0.79 -11.05 17.22
CA THR A 144 -1.39 -11.77 16.09
C THR A 144 -0.43 -11.88 14.89
N GLY A 145 0.75 -11.28 14.98
CA GLY A 145 1.63 -11.09 13.84
C GLY A 145 1.04 -10.19 12.75
N TYR A 146 -0.04 -9.45 13.04
CA TYR A 146 -0.72 -8.53 12.13
C TYR A 146 -0.90 -7.16 12.77
N ARG A 147 -0.66 -6.08 12.02
CA ARG A 147 -1.07 -4.74 12.42
C ARG A 147 -1.40 -3.88 11.20
N SER A 148 -2.56 -3.25 11.20
CA SER A 148 -2.92 -2.25 10.20
C SER A 148 -2.72 -0.83 10.73
N CYS A 149 -2.31 0.08 9.87
CA CYS A 149 -2.11 1.49 10.18
C CYS A 149 -2.52 2.35 8.99
N PHE A 150 -3.09 3.52 9.26
CA PHE A 150 -3.33 4.55 8.26
C PHE A 150 -2.34 5.68 8.50
N ALA A 151 -1.72 6.16 7.43
CA ALA A 151 -0.87 7.34 7.48
C ALA A 151 -1.16 8.25 6.29
N THR A 152 -1.02 9.55 6.47
CA THR A 152 -0.99 10.50 5.36
C THR A 152 0.38 10.40 4.68
N PRO A 153 0.45 10.56 3.34
CA PRO A 153 1.73 10.65 2.65
C PRO A 153 2.67 11.67 3.32
N THR A 154 3.89 11.23 3.59
CA THR A 154 4.89 12.07 4.26
C THR A 154 5.77 12.71 3.20
N GLY A 155 5.68 14.03 3.06
CA GLY A 155 6.46 14.80 2.10
C GLY A 155 7.97 14.51 2.24
N GLY A 156 8.65 14.31 1.11
CA GLY A 156 10.10 14.04 1.07
C GLY A 156 10.52 12.62 1.46
N ALA A 157 9.58 11.72 1.75
CA ALA A 157 9.84 10.31 2.03
C ALA A 157 9.16 9.39 1.02
N THR A 158 9.81 8.29 0.67
CA THR A 158 9.18 7.21 -0.11
C THR A 158 8.20 6.41 0.76
N VAL A 159 7.31 5.64 0.13
CA VAL A 159 6.41 4.70 0.83
C VAL A 159 7.20 3.74 1.72
N LYS A 160 8.35 3.25 1.24
CA LYS A 160 9.23 2.37 2.02
C LYS A 160 9.73 3.05 3.29
N GLN A 161 10.27 4.26 3.17
CA GLN A 161 10.78 5.01 4.32
C GLN A 161 9.67 5.33 5.33
N ALA A 162 8.48 5.69 4.84
CA ALA A 162 7.32 5.92 5.70
C ALA A 162 6.91 4.64 6.46
N ALA A 163 6.83 3.50 5.76
CA ALA A 163 6.50 2.22 6.37
C ALA A 163 7.56 1.78 7.42
N GLU A 164 8.85 1.97 7.11
CA GLU A 164 9.95 1.68 8.04
C GLU A 164 9.91 2.59 9.28
N ALA A 165 9.60 3.88 9.11
CA ALA A 165 9.44 4.81 10.23
C ALA A 165 8.27 4.40 11.14
N MET A 166 7.12 4.02 10.56
CA MET A 166 5.97 3.52 11.32
C MET A 166 6.28 2.22 12.05
N LEU A 167 6.98 1.30 11.38
CA LEU A 167 7.43 0.05 12.00
C LEU A 167 8.34 0.34 13.20
N ALA A 168 9.32 1.23 13.04
CA ALA A 168 10.22 1.66 14.11
C ALA A 168 9.46 2.29 15.30
N GLU A 169 8.49 3.16 15.03
CA GLU A 169 7.64 3.76 16.06
C GLU A 169 6.88 2.68 16.84
N HIS A 170 6.27 1.72 16.15
CA HIS A 170 5.55 0.63 16.80
C HIS A 170 6.46 -0.30 17.60
N MET A 171 7.67 -0.57 17.11
CA MET A 171 8.67 -1.32 17.87
C MET A 171 9.06 -0.59 19.17
N SER A 172 9.18 0.74 19.14
CA SER A 172 9.49 1.54 20.33
C SER A 172 8.39 1.51 21.41
N ASN A 173 7.14 1.27 20.99
CA ASN A 173 6.00 1.11 21.90
C ASN A 173 5.92 -0.30 22.53
N GLY A 174 6.76 -1.22 22.08
CA GLY A 174 6.86 -2.58 22.60
C GLY A 174 6.66 -3.66 21.53
N MET A 175 7.27 -4.81 21.78
CA MET A 175 7.14 -6.01 20.96
C MET A 175 6.72 -7.19 21.83
N CYS A 176 6.04 -8.15 21.23
CA CYS A 176 5.65 -9.39 21.89
C CYS A 176 5.77 -10.58 20.94
N MET A 177 5.82 -11.78 21.50
CA MET A 177 5.81 -13.00 20.70
C MET A 177 4.46 -13.16 20.00
N VAL A 178 4.51 -13.60 18.73
CA VAL A 178 3.31 -14.02 18.02
C VAL A 178 2.75 -15.28 18.69
N GLY A 179 1.44 -15.29 19.00
CA GLY A 179 0.79 -16.42 19.64
C GLY A 179 0.73 -17.65 18.73
N ASP A 180 0.83 -18.85 19.29
CA ASP A 180 1.00 -20.10 18.54
C ASP A 180 -0.12 -20.35 17.51
N ASP A 181 -1.37 -20.07 17.86
CA ASP A 181 -2.52 -20.20 16.95
C ASP A 181 -2.38 -19.32 15.70
N TYR A 182 -1.75 -18.16 15.83
CA TYR A 182 -1.51 -17.24 14.71
C TYR A 182 -0.30 -17.62 13.88
N ARG A 183 0.68 -18.31 14.47
CA ARG A 183 1.83 -18.83 13.72
C ARG A 183 1.40 -19.87 12.71
N VAL A 184 0.59 -20.85 13.13
CA VAL A 184 0.11 -21.94 12.27
C VAL A 184 -0.65 -21.38 11.06
N ARG A 185 -1.63 -20.49 11.30
CA ARG A 185 -2.43 -19.89 10.23
C ARG A 185 -1.61 -19.07 9.23
N ARG A 186 -0.48 -18.49 9.65
CA ARG A 186 0.37 -17.67 8.77
C ARG A 186 1.33 -18.50 7.92
N VAL A 187 1.74 -19.66 8.40
CA VAL A 187 2.51 -20.61 7.58
C VAL A 187 1.69 -21.06 6.37
N GLU A 188 0.36 -21.13 6.50
CA GLU A 188 -0.55 -21.51 5.40
C GLU A 188 -0.80 -20.39 4.36
N ASP A 189 -0.45 -19.13 4.66
CA ASP A 189 -0.56 -17.97 3.76
C ASP A 189 0.75 -17.81 2.96
N GLU A 190 1.09 -18.85 2.19
CA GLU A 190 2.35 -18.91 1.45
C GLU A 190 2.40 -17.86 0.35
N ARG A 191 3.42 -16.99 0.41
CA ARG A 191 3.81 -16.11 -0.69
C ARG A 191 5.10 -16.64 -1.31
N PRO A 192 5.04 -17.26 -2.51
CA PRO A 192 6.21 -17.90 -3.11
C PRO A 192 7.44 -16.98 -3.22
N TRP A 193 7.22 -15.69 -3.55
CA TRP A 193 8.31 -14.71 -3.68
C TRP A 193 8.96 -14.35 -2.33
N LEU A 194 8.29 -14.56 -1.20
CA LEU A 194 8.84 -14.30 0.13
C LEU A 194 9.84 -15.39 0.55
N ALA A 195 9.65 -16.62 0.09
CA ALA A 195 10.59 -17.73 0.35
C ALA A 195 11.99 -17.45 -0.24
N GLU A 196 12.05 -16.73 -1.37
CA GLU A 196 13.31 -16.30 -1.99
C GLU A 196 14.04 -15.26 -1.12
N LEU A 197 13.31 -14.41 -0.38
CA LEU A 197 13.87 -13.40 0.53
C LEU A 197 14.23 -13.96 1.92
N ALA A 198 13.68 -15.12 2.29
CA ALA A 198 13.94 -15.78 3.56
C ALA A 198 15.38 -16.32 3.67
N THR A 199 16.12 -16.45 2.56
CA THR A 199 17.49 -16.98 2.52
C THR A 199 18.59 -15.98 2.91
N GLN A 200 18.27 -14.69 3.12
CA GLN A 200 19.28 -13.75 3.61
C GLN A 200 19.54 -13.96 5.11
N PRO A 201 20.81 -14.11 5.54
CA PRO A 201 21.13 -14.29 6.96
C PRO A 201 20.83 -12.99 7.70
N VAL A 202 19.74 -12.99 8.47
CA VAL A 202 19.42 -11.89 9.39
C VAL A 202 20.23 -12.10 10.66
N GLU A 203 21.11 -11.15 10.98
CA GLU A 203 21.89 -11.16 12.21
C GLU A 203 20.99 -11.44 13.43
N ALA A 204 21.51 -12.27 14.35
CA ALA A 204 20.75 -12.71 15.51
C ALA A 204 20.32 -11.51 16.35
N PHE A 205 19.01 -11.41 16.60
CA PHE A 205 18.48 -10.46 17.57
C PHE A 205 18.93 -10.93 18.97
N ALA A 206 19.87 -10.20 19.58
CA ALA A 206 20.20 -10.40 20.98
C ALA A 206 19.14 -9.68 21.81
N ASP A 207 18.36 -10.44 22.57
CA ASP A 207 17.50 -9.84 23.58
C ASP A 207 18.34 -9.12 24.66
N ALA A 208 17.70 -8.26 25.46
CA ALA A 208 18.36 -7.52 26.54
C ALA A 208 18.94 -8.40 27.66
N THR A 209 18.76 -9.73 27.58
CA THR A 209 19.28 -10.75 28.50
C THR A 209 20.45 -11.55 27.91
N GLY A 210 20.82 -11.34 26.65
CA GLY A 210 21.95 -12.01 26.00
C GLY A 210 21.74 -13.51 25.76
N GLN A 211 20.50 -14.00 25.70
CA GLN A 211 20.23 -15.40 25.38
C GLN A 211 19.83 -15.56 23.91
N LEU A 212 20.63 -16.32 23.16
CA LEU A 212 20.26 -16.83 21.85
C LEU A 212 19.23 -17.94 22.05
N GLY A 213 17.95 -17.64 21.81
CA GLY A 213 16.90 -18.64 21.81
C GLY A 213 17.07 -19.61 20.63
N PHE A 214 17.63 -20.79 20.90
CA PHE A 214 17.50 -21.97 20.03
C PHE A 214 16.49 -22.90 20.68
N SER A 215 15.39 -23.17 19.98
CA SER A 215 14.49 -24.28 20.30
C SER A 215 14.68 -25.37 19.24
N PHE A 216 15.06 -26.57 19.68
CA PHE A 216 15.24 -27.78 18.86
C PHE A 216 13.90 -28.38 18.44
#